data_AF-A0A3C1ETB9-F1
#
_entry.id   AF-A0A3C1ETB9-F1
#
_cell.length_a   1.000
_cell.length_b   1.000
_cell.length_c   1.000
_cell.angle_alpha   90.00
_cell.angle_beta   90.00
_cell.angle_gamma   90.00
#
_symmetry.space_group_name_H-M   'P 1'
#
loop_
_entity.id
_entity.type
_entity.pdbx_description
1 polymer ?
#
loop_
_entity_poly.entity_id
_entity_poly.type
_entity_poly.pdbx_seq_one_letter_code
_entity_poly.pdbx_strand_id
1 'polypeptide(L)' 'MFRSRMNEVLGLNRRNQEYVRPYNHPKAKALADNKIATKKLLAREGIQTSEVYKLIKNRKQLAFLDWESLPKSF' A
#
# COMPACT_ATOMS: atom_id res chain seq x y z
N MET A 1 -2.04 0.19 -37.09
CA MET A 1 -3.38 0.09 -36.46
C MET A 1 -3.22 -0.39 -35.00
N PHE A 2 -2.82 0.50 -34.07
CA PHE A 2 -2.54 0.16 -32.65
C PHE A 2 -3.58 0.72 -31.65
N ARG A 3 -4.60 1.45 -32.11
CA ARG A 3 -5.59 2.12 -31.25
C ARG A 3 -6.65 1.19 -30.63
N SER A 4 -6.74 -0.08 -31.03
CA SER A 4 -7.84 -0.98 -30.66
C SER A 4 -7.71 -1.64 -29.27
N ARG A 5 -6.48 -1.90 -28.77
CA ARG A 5 -6.29 -2.62 -27.48
C ARG A 5 -6.31 -1.75 -26.22
N MET A 6 -6.30 -0.42 -26.34
CA MET A 6 -6.29 0.45 -25.14
C MET A 6 -7.58 0.32 -24.32
N ASN A 7 -8.71 0.02 -24.97
CA ASN A 7 -10.00 -0.16 -24.30
C ASN A 7 -10.09 -1.49 -23.54
N GLU A 8 -9.23 -2.46 -23.87
CA GLU A 8 -9.11 -3.76 -23.20
C GLU A 8 -8.23 -3.66 -21.94
N VAL A 9 -7.37 -2.64 -21.86
CA VAL A 9 -6.50 -2.41 -20.69
C VAL A 9 -7.20 -1.49 -19.70
N LEU A 10 -7.54 -2.03 -18.53
CA LEU A 10 -8.11 -1.24 -17.44
C LEU A 10 -7.03 -0.40 -16.75
N GLY A 11 -6.88 0.85 -17.19
CA GLY A 11 -5.98 1.81 -16.55
C GLY A 11 -6.41 2.18 -15.12
N LEU A 12 -5.45 2.63 -14.30
CA LEU A 12 -5.68 2.93 -12.87
C LEU A 12 -6.82 3.94 -12.64
N ASN A 13 -6.91 4.99 -13.47
CA ASN A 13 -7.95 6.01 -13.34
C ASN A 13 -9.35 5.44 -13.63
N ARG A 14 -9.47 4.71 -14.75
CA ARG A 14 -10.71 4.05 -15.15
C ARG A 14 -11.14 3.02 -14.10
N ARG A 15 -10.21 2.18 -13.63
CA ARG A 15 -10.44 1.24 -12.51
C ARG A 15 -11.00 1.95 -11.27
N ASN A 16 -10.39 3.08 -10.90
CA ASN A 16 -10.77 3.79 -9.71
C ASN A 16 -12.16 4.43 -9.83
N GLN A 17 -12.50 4.99 -11.01
CA GLN A 17 -13.81 5.60 -11.27
C GLN A 17 -14.92 4.56 -11.40
N GLU A 18 -14.68 3.49 -12.16
CA GLU A 18 -15.70 2.50 -12.50
C GLU A 18 -15.89 1.45 -11.40
N TYR A 19 -14.85 1.10 -10.63
CA TYR A 19 -14.91 -0.03 -9.70
C TYR A 19 -14.56 0.32 -8.25
N VAL A 20 -13.40 0.93 -8.01
CA VAL A 20 -12.92 1.13 -6.63
C VAL A 20 -13.83 2.10 -5.88
N ARG A 21 -14.13 3.26 -6.47
CA ARG A 21 -14.94 4.29 -5.81
C ARG A 21 -16.40 3.88 -5.56
N PRO A 22 -17.17 3.37 -6.55
CA PRO A 22 -18.59 3.09 -6.39
C PRO A 22 -18.90 1.84 -5.56
N TYR A 23 -18.08 0.78 -5.66
CA TYR A 23 -18.40 -0.50 -5.02
C TYR A 23 -17.72 -0.73 -3.66
N ASN A 24 -16.84 0.17 -3.20
CA ASN A 24 -16.18 0.03 -1.90
C ASN A 24 -16.58 1.13 -0.93
N HIS A 25 -16.94 0.71 0.29
CA HIS A 25 -17.24 1.61 1.39
C HIS A 25 -16.03 2.54 1.69
N PRO A 26 -16.24 3.84 1.96
CA PRO A 26 -15.15 4.81 2.19
C PRO A 26 -14.12 4.34 3.23
N LYS A 27 -14.57 3.75 4.34
CA LYS A 27 -13.68 3.23 5.40
C LYS A 27 -12.79 2.07 4.93
N ALA A 28 -13.31 1.19 4.06
CA ALA A 28 -12.54 0.07 3.53
C ALA A 28 -11.43 0.55 2.59
N LYS A 29 -11.71 1.57 1.76
CA LYS A 29 -10.71 2.23 0.91
C LYS A 29 -9.62 2.90 1.75
N ALA A 30 -10.01 3.69 2.75
CA ALA A 30 -9.06 4.36 3.65
C ALA A 30 -8.16 3.36 4.40
N LEU A 31 -8.72 2.20 4.79
CA LEU A 31 -7.96 1.11 5.39
C LEU A 31 -6.94 0.55 4.39
N ALA A 32 -7.38 0.18 3.18
CA ALA A 32 -6.55 -0.37 2.13
C ALA A 32 -5.40 0.56 1.70
N ASP A 33 -5.68 1.87 1.57
CA ASP A 33 -4.71 2.90 1.20
C ASP A 33 -3.65 3.14 2.29
N ASN A 34 -3.97 2.84 3.56
CA ASN A 34 -3.03 2.95 4.66
C ASN A 34 -2.13 1.69 4.74
N LYS A 35 -0.94 1.79 4.15
CA LYS A 35 0.07 0.71 4.12
C LYS A 35 0.29 0.02 5.47
N ILE A 36 0.33 0.77 6.56
CA ILE A 36 0.59 0.22 7.90
C ILE A 36 -0.65 -0.48 8.45
N ALA A 37 -1.83 0.13 8.30
CA ALA A 37 -3.08 -0.44 8.80
C ALA A 37 -3.46 -1.71 8.03
N THR A 38 -3.33 -1.71 6.70
CA THR A 38 -3.50 -2.90 5.85
C THR A 38 -2.59 -4.02 6.30
N LYS A 39 -1.29 -3.74 6.49
CA LYS A 39 -0.33 -4.77 6.89
C LYS A 39 -0.65 -5.35 8.27
N LYS A 40 -1.03 -4.51 9.24
CA LYS A 40 -1.46 -4.96 10.57
C LYS A 40 -2.70 -5.83 10.52
N LEU A 41 -3.69 -5.47 9.69
CA LEU A 41 -4.88 -6.28 9.49
C LEU A 41 -4.50 -7.65 8.93
N LEU A 42 -3.77 -7.68 7.82
CA LEU A 42 -3.36 -8.93 7.18
C LEU A 42 -2.59 -9.84 8.14
N ALA A 43 -1.62 -9.28 8.88
CA ALA A 43 -0.86 -10.04 9.87
C ALA A 43 -1.74 -10.60 11.00
N ARG A 44 -2.72 -9.81 11.48
CA ARG A 44 -3.68 -10.26 12.50
C ARG A 44 -4.54 -11.43 12.01
N GLU A 45 -4.92 -11.42 10.73
CA GLU A 45 -5.68 -12.51 10.11
C GLU A 45 -4.78 -13.67 9.63
N GLY A 46 -3.50 -13.70 10.02
CA GLY A 46 -2.56 -14.78 9.65
C GLY A 46 -2.08 -14.75 8.20
N ILE A 47 -2.34 -13.67 7.47
CA ILE A 47 -1.86 -13.50 6.09
C ILE A 47 -0.43 -12.96 6.14
N GLN A 48 0.50 -13.70 5.54
CA GLN A 48 1.91 -13.34 5.51
C GLN A 48 2.12 -12.00 4.79
N THR A 49 2.90 -11.12 5.41
CA THR A 49 3.29 -9.84 4.83
C THR A 49 4.76 -9.59 5.08
N SER A 50 5.39 -8.69 4.32
CA SER A 50 6.79 -8.31 4.56
C SER A 50 6.93 -7.72 5.96
N GLU A 51 8.03 -8.02 6.64
CA GLU A 51 8.31 -7.46 7.96
C GLU A 51 8.43 -5.92 7.91
N VAL A 52 8.07 -5.25 9.01
CA VAL A 52 8.29 -3.81 9.18
C VAL A 52 9.39 -3.63 10.21
N TYR A 53 10.58 -3.26 9.75
CA TYR A 53 11.72 -3.02 10.63
C TYR A 53 11.54 -1.77 11.48
N LYS A 54 11.16 -0.64 10.84
CA LYS A 54 10.98 0.66 11.50
C LYS A 54 9.84 1.45 10.86
N LEU A 55 9.14 2.23 11.66
CA LEU A 55 8.10 3.16 11.21
C LEU A 55 8.55 4.60 11.42
N ILE A 56 8.65 5.36 10.33
CA ILE A 56 9.08 6.76 10.35
C ILE A 56 7.87 7.64 10.06
N LYS A 57 7.33 8.29 11.09
CA LYS A 57 6.16 9.16 11.02
C LYS A 57 6.51 10.61 10.69
N ASN A 58 7.73 11.02 11.01
CA ASN A 58 8.20 12.38 10.77
C ASN A 58 9.73 12.41 10.61
N ARG A 59 10.24 13.53 10.10
CA ARG A 59 11.66 13.69 9.80
C ARG A 59 12.57 13.62 11.03
N LYS A 60 12.10 14.04 12.21
CA LYS A 60 12.92 14.02 13.45
C LYS A 60 13.29 12.60 13.85
N GLN A 61 12.47 11.60 13.53
CA GLN A 61 12.74 10.20 13.83
C GLN A 61 13.93 9.63 13.06
N LEU A 62 14.30 10.23 11.92
CA LEU A 62 15.49 9.81 11.17
C LEU A 62 16.79 10.08 11.94
N ALA A 63 16.82 11.14 12.77
CA ALA A 63 18.00 11.50 13.55
C ALA A 63 18.31 10.50 14.67
N PHE A 64 17.32 9.70 15.08
CA PHE A 64 17.43 8.70 16.15
C PHE A 64 17.23 7.28 15.62
N LEU A 65 17.28 7.09 14.30
CA LEU A 65 17.19 5.77 13.69
C LEU A 65 18.52 5.05 13.92
N ASP A 66 18.45 3.89 14.55
CA ASP A 66 19.60 2.98 14.64
C ASP A 66 19.77 2.26 13.29
N TRP A 67 20.69 2.77 12.48
CA TRP A 67 20.97 2.24 11.14
C TRP A 67 21.63 0.86 11.19
N GLU A 68 22.36 0.55 12.25
CA GLU A 68 23.03 -0.75 12.44
C GLU A 68 22.03 -1.86 12.74
N SER A 69 20.81 -1.52 13.19
CA SER A 69 19.72 -2.48 13.40
C SER A 69 19.07 -2.99 12.11
N LEU A 70 19.39 -2.41 10.95
CA LEU A 70 18.83 -2.82 9.67
C LEU A 70 19.55 -4.06 9.11
N PRO A 71 18.86 -4.93 8.34
CA PRO A 71 19.52 -6.05 7.67
C PRO A 71 20.64 -5.57 6.75
N LYS A 72 21.78 -6.27 6.75
CA LYS A 72 22.98 -5.94 5.95
C LYS A 72 22.75 -5.90 4.43
N SER A 73 21.60 -6.38 3.95
CA SER A 73 21.22 -6.43 2.54
C SER A 73 20.47 -5.18 2.06
N PHE A 74 20.37 -4.14 2.88
CA PHE A 74 19.74 -2.86 2.52
C PHE A 74 20.65 -1.93 1.73
#